data_AF-A0A2V5PX14-F1
#
_entry.id   AF-A0A2V5PX14-F1
#
_cell.length_a   1.000
_cell.length_b   1.000
_cell.length_c   1.000
_cell.angle_alpha   90.00
_cell.angle_beta   90.00
_cell.angle_gamma   90.00
#
_symmetry.space_group_name_H-M   'P 1'
#
loop_
_entity.id
_entity.type
_entity.pdbx_description
1 polymer ?
#
loop_
_entity_poly.entity_id
_entity_poly.type
_entity_poly.pdbx_seq_one_letter_code
_entity_poly.pdbx_strand_id
1 'polypeptide(L)'
;MRFVVIVLLVVLFGAVKLPAELALSATHRRLHFRAVEFDPGLREQIGQLGFVAALSGFRALVADVLFVQAHMAWERTEWGRVLFLFRQVTTLQPRALLFWDMAAWHMAWNASAAALRDPAQPRLALRIKAQREYIQLGKDFLERGIRNNPDRPQLYEALARLYRDKDKDHEHAAEFFEKAADLPDAPSYARRFAAYEISYCEGREREAYDRLHTLYSAGEKERLPTLIRRLKDLEIKLDIPLDQRIANPVP
;
A
#
# COMPACT_ATOMS: atom_id res chain seq x y z
N MET A 1 44.70 -7.28 -25.77
CA MET A 1 43.88 -8.50 -26.03
C MET A 1 42.76 -8.72 -25.00
N ARG A 2 43.03 -8.79 -23.68
CA ARG A 2 41.98 -9.10 -22.68
C ARG A 2 40.77 -8.16 -22.69
N PHE A 3 40.98 -6.85 -22.84
CA PHE A 3 39.90 -5.87 -22.92
C PHE A 3 38.96 -6.10 -24.13
N VAL A 4 39.53 -6.39 -25.29
CA VAL A 4 38.78 -6.66 -26.53
C VAL A 4 37.95 -7.93 -26.39
N VAL A 5 38.49 -8.96 -25.75
CA VAL A 5 37.76 -10.22 -25.47
C VAL A 5 36.58 -9.98 -24.53
N ILE A 6 36.75 -9.18 -23.48
CA ILE A 6 35.66 -8.83 -22.55
C ILE A 6 34.55 -8.07 -23.28
N VAL A 7 34.90 -7.07 -24.10
CA VAL A 7 33.91 -6.30 -24.88
C VAL A 7 33.15 -7.21 -25.84
N LEU A 8 33.85 -8.10 -26.55
CA LEU A 8 33.21 -9.07 -27.44
C LEU A 8 32.26 -10.02 -26.70
N LEU A 9 32.64 -10.50 -25.52
CA LEU A 9 31.77 -11.36 -24.70
C LEU A 9 30.51 -10.63 -24.24
N VAL A 10 30.62 -9.35 -23.84
CA VAL A 10 29.46 -8.53 -23.44
C VAL A 10 28.53 -8.29 -24.63
N VAL A 11 29.08 -7.96 -25.80
CA VAL A 11 28.31 -7.75 -27.03
C VAL A 11 27.60 -9.03 -27.47
N LEU A 12 28.30 -10.16 -27.45
CA LEU A 12 27.74 -11.47 -27.82
C LEU A 12 26.62 -11.86 -26.84
N PHE A 13 26.85 -11.71 -25.54
CA PHE A 13 25.84 -11.97 -24.52
C PHE A 13 24.61 -11.08 -24.69
N GLY A 14 24.81 -9.78 -24.95
CA GLY A 14 23.74 -8.83 -25.24
C GLY A 14 22.94 -9.24 -26.49
N ALA A 15 23.61 -9.62 -27.58
CA ALA A 15 22.97 -10.05 -28.82
C ALA A 15 22.13 -11.32 -28.65
N VAL A 16 22.58 -12.27 -27.83
CA VAL A 16 21.84 -13.50 -27.51
C VAL A 16 20.63 -13.21 -26.60
N LYS A 17 20.78 -12.31 -25.63
CA LYS A 17 19.73 -12.01 -24.63
C LYS A 17 18.62 -11.11 -25.19
N LEU A 18 18.96 -10.16 -26.05
CA LEU A 18 18.04 -9.14 -26.57
C LEU A 18 16.73 -9.70 -27.18
N PRO A 19 16.72 -10.74 -28.03
CA PRO A 19 15.47 -11.28 -28.57
C PRO A 19 14.57 -11.89 -27.49
N ALA A 20 15.15 -12.54 -26.47
CA ALA A 20 14.39 -13.06 -25.33
C ALA A 20 13.78 -11.92 -24.50
N GLU A 21 14.53 -10.84 -24.26
CA GLU A 21 14.02 -9.65 -23.56
C GLU A 21 12.92 -8.93 -24.36
N LEU A 22 13.04 -8.83 -25.68
CA LEU A 22 12.03 -8.26 -26.55
C LEU A 22 10.76 -9.12 -26.58
N ALA A 23 10.90 -10.44 -26.63
CA ALA A 23 9.78 -11.37 -26.56
C ALA A 23 9.06 -11.28 -25.20
N LEU A 24 9.82 -11.30 -24.09
CA LEU A 24 9.28 -11.10 -22.75
C LEU A 24 8.60 -9.74 -22.59
N SER A 25 9.19 -8.67 -23.15
CA SER A 25 8.61 -7.32 -23.13
C SER A 25 7.32 -7.23 -23.96
N ALA A 26 7.25 -7.93 -25.10
CA ALA A 26 6.03 -8.04 -25.89
C ALA A 26 4.93 -8.81 -25.16
N THR A 27 5.29 -9.91 -24.48
CA THR A 27 4.36 -10.67 -23.62
C THR A 27 3.90 -9.84 -22.43
N HIS A 28 4.80 -9.10 -21.77
CA HIS A 28 4.45 -8.18 -20.69
C HIS A 28 3.49 -7.07 -21.16
N ARG A 29 3.75 -6.47 -22.32
CA ARG A 29 2.82 -5.48 -22.92
C ARG A 29 1.45 -6.07 -23.24
N ARG A 30 1.40 -7.31 -23.74
CA ARG A 30 0.14 -8.04 -24.02
C ARG A 30 -0.63 -8.40 -22.74
N LEU A 31 0.07 -8.69 -21.66
CA LEU A 31 -0.52 -9.00 -20.35
C LEU A 31 -0.76 -7.75 -19.49
N HIS A 32 -0.72 -6.55 -20.07
CA HIS A 32 -0.86 -5.26 -19.37
C HIS A 32 0.15 -5.01 -18.24
N PHE A 33 1.25 -5.77 -18.18
CA PHE A 33 2.40 -5.43 -17.35
C PHE A 33 3.06 -4.18 -17.97
N ARG A 34 2.63 -2.99 -17.53
CA ARG A 34 3.29 -1.71 -17.88
C ARG A 34 4.79 -1.82 -17.58
N ALA A 35 5.61 -1.51 -18.57
CA ALA A 35 7.04 -1.37 -18.38
C ALA A 35 7.29 -0.23 -17.39
N VAL A 36 8.22 -0.43 -16.46
CA VAL A 36 8.69 0.63 -15.57
C VAL A 36 9.47 1.62 -16.44
N GLU A 37 9.03 2.88 -16.49
CA GLU A 37 9.82 3.94 -17.11
C GLU A 37 11.12 4.11 -16.31
N PHE A 38 12.23 4.17 -17.03
CA PHE A 38 13.54 4.34 -16.40
C PHE A 38 13.63 5.73 -15.79
N ASP A 39 13.59 5.81 -14.45
CA ASP A 39 13.78 7.07 -13.73
C ASP A 39 15.23 7.55 -13.91
N PRO A 40 15.48 8.68 -14.59
CA PRO A 40 16.83 9.22 -14.73
C PRO A 40 17.52 9.52 -13.38
N GLY A 41 16.74 9.70 -12.30
CA GLY A 41 17.21 9.90 -10.93
C GLY A 41 17.69 8.62 -10.22
N LEU A 42 17.58 7.44 -10.86
CA LEU A 42 17.95 6.14 -10.30
C LEU A 42 19.39 6.09 -9.78
N ARG A 43 20.33 6.77 -10.46
CA ARG A 43 21.74 6.82 -10.07
C ARG A 43 21.95 7.59 -8.77
N GLU A 44 21.20 8.67 -8.58
CA GLU A 44 21.30 9.54 -7.40
C GLU A 44 20.69 8.87 -6.17
N GLN A 45 19.61 8.10 -6.37
CA GLN A 45 18.93 7.39 -5.29
C GLN A 45 19.75 6.20 -4.79
N ILE A 46 20.27 5.34 -5.67
CA ILE A 46 20.84 4.01 -5.31
C ILE A 46 22.38 4.00 -5.27
N GLY A 47 23.03 5.08 -5.69
CA GLY A 47 24.49 5.15 -5.79
C GLY A 47 25.07 4.30 -6.94
N GLN A 48 26.40 4.38 -7.13
CA GLN A 48 27.07 3.88 -8.34
C GLN A 48 27.01 2.34 -8.52
N LEU A 49 27.13 1.57 -7.43
CA LEU A 49 27.06 0.10 -7.48
C LEU A 49 25.62 -0.40 -7.71
N GLY A 50 24.63 0.24 -7.08
CA GLY A 50 23.22 -0.05 -7.29
C GLY A 50 22.76 0.28 -8.72
N PHE A 51 23.27 1.37 -9.28
CA PHE A 51 23.03 1.74 -10.68
C PHE A 51 23.59 0.71 -11.67
N VAL A 52 24.82 0.23 -11.46
CA VAL A 52 25.42 -0.82 -12.30
C VAL A 52 24.64 -2.12 -12.19
N ALA A 53 24.21 -2.52 -11.00
CA ALA A 53 23.38 -3.71 -10.79
C ALA A 53 21.99 -3.58 -11.45
N ALA A 54 21.39 -2.39 -11.43
CA ALA A 54 20.12 -2.11 -12.09
C ALA A 54 20.23 -2.25 -13.62
N LEU A 55 21.32 -1.77 -14.22
CA LEU A 55 21.61 -1.87 -15.65
C LEU A 55 21.97 -3.29 -16.11
N SER A 56 22.47 -4.14 -15.22
CA SER A 56 22.90 -5.51 -15.54
C SER A 56 21.83 -6.58 -15.28
N GLY A 57 20.63 -6.18 -14.84
CA GLY A 57 19.49 -7.10 -14.61
C GLY A 57 19.46 -7.72 -13.21
N PHE A 58 20.34 -7.33 -12.29
CA PHE A 58 20.41 -7.83 -10.92
C PHE A 58 19.57 -7.02 -9.91
N ARG A 59 18.74 -6.07 -10.38
CA ARG A 59 17.92 -5.20 -9.51
C ARG A 59 17.08 -5.95 -8.47
N ALA A 60 16.56 -7.14 -8.81
CA ALA A 60 15.78 -7.98 -7.89
C ALA A 60 16.63 -8.47 -6.72
N LEU A 61 17.76 -9.11 -7.02
CA LEU A 61 18.67 -9.62 -6.00
C LEU A 61 19.17 -8.51 -5.07
N VAL A 62 19.53 -7.35 -5.64
CA VAL A 62 19.94 -6.19 -4.83
C VAL A 62 18.80 -5.70 -3.96
N ALA A 63 17.57 -5.60 -4.49
CA ALA A 63 16.42 -5.20 -3.71
C ALA A 63 16.16 -6.17 -2.54
N ASP A 64 16.26 -7.47 -2.76
CA ASP A 64 16.06 -8.48 -1.70
C ASP A 64 17.13 -8.37 -0.60
N VAL A 65 18.40 -8.17 -0.97
CA VAL A 65 19.48 -7.95 0.01
C VAL A 65 19.24 -6.66 0.81
N LEU A 66 18.86 -5.57 0.15
CA LEU A 66 18.55 -4.31 0.83
C LEU A 66 17.30 -4.42 1.72
N PHE A 67 16.32 -5.25 1.34
CA PHE A 67 15.14 -5.52 2.15
C PHE A 67 15.49 -6.29 3.42
N VAL A 68 16.38 -7.29 3.36
CA VAL A 68 16.92 -7.96 4.55
C VAL A 68 17.69 -6.97 5.44
N GLN A 69 18.49 -6.09 4.86
CA GLN A 69 19.17 -5.04 5.63
C GLN A 69 18.17 -4.06 6.27
N ALA A 70 17.07 -3.75 5.60
CA ALA A 70 16.02 -2.88 6.14
C ALA A 70 15.36 -3.53 7.35
N HIS A 71 15.16 -4.85 7.32
CA HIS A 71 14.68 -5.62 8.46
C HIS A 71 15.63 -5.53 9.65
N MET A 72 16.93 -5.77 9.45
CA MET A 72 17.94 -5.64 10.51
C MET A 72 18.01 -4.20 11.08
N ALA A 73 17.88 -3.18 10.22
CA ALA A 73 17.85 -1.79 10.66
C ALA A 73 16.61 -1.49 11.50
N TRP A 74 15.47 -2.08 11.15
CA TRP A 74 14.23 -1.95 11.91
C TRP A 74 14.34 -2.60 13.30
N GLU A 75 14.92 -3.79 13.41
CA GLU A 75 15.16 -4.45 14.71
C GLU A 75 16.01 -3.58 15.65
N ARG A 76 16.94 -2.81 15.07
CA ARG A 76 17.82 -1.86 15.79
C ARG A 76 17.23 -0.46 15.95
N THR A 77 15.97 -0.26 15.57
CA THR A 77 15.26 1.03 15.58
C THR A 77 15.99 2.17 14.83
N GLU A 78 16.80 1.83 13.83
CA GLU A 78 17.53 2.76 12.97
C GLU A 78 16.58 3.38 11.90
N TRP A 79 15.55 4.12 12.32
CA TRP A 79 14.44 4.58 11.45
C TRP A 79 14.88 5.35 10.20
N GLY A 80 15.91 6.18 10.32
CA GLY A 80 16.48 6.88 9.16
C GLY A 80 17.08 5.92 8.12
N ARG A 81 17.73 4.84 8.58
CA ARG A 81 18.28 3.80 7.70
C ARG A 81 17.17 2.94 7.10
N VAL A 82 16.13 2.61 7.87
CA VAL A 82 14.93 1.92 7.38
C VAL A 82 14.31 2.73 6.22
N LEU A 83 14.07 4.03 6.43
CA LEU A 83 13.55 4.92 5.40
C LEU A 83 14.43 4.93 4.15
N PHE A 84 15.75 5.07 4.32
CA PHE A 84 16.69 5.08 3.21
C PHE A 84 16.61 3.78 2.39
N LEU A 85 16.70 2.62 3.05
CA LEU A 85 16.69 1.31 2.39
C LEU A 85 15.34 1.04 1.70
N PHE A 86 14.22 1.42 2.31
CA PHE A 86 12.91 1.27 1.68
C PHE A 86 12.72 2.16 0.45
N ARG A 87 13.30 3.36 0.43
CA ARG A 87 13.36 4.16 -0.80
C ARG A 87 14.12 3.40 -1.90
N GLN A 88 15.24 2.77 -1.58
CA GLN A 88 16.00 2.00 -2.57
C GLN A 88 15.23 0.79 -3.10
N VAL A 89 14.63 -0.02 -2.23
CA VAL A 89 13.94 -1.24 -2.68
C VAL A 89 12.70 -0.94 -3.50
N THR A 90 11.96 0.13 -3.16
CA THR A 90 10.80 0.57 -3.92
C THR A 90 11.19 1.20 -5.26
N THR A 91 12.34 1.86 -5.36
CA THR A 91 12.89 2.33 -6.63
C THR A 91 13.41 1.17 -7.50
N LEU A 92 14.08 0.18 -6.91
CA LEU A 92 14.62 -0.98 -7.63
C LEU A 92 13.54 -1.93 -8.16
N GLN A 93 12.47 -2.09 -7.38
CA GLN A 93 11.36 -3.01 -7.64
C GLN A 93 10.01 -2.32 -7.41
N PRO A 94 9.63 -1.33 -8.24
CA PRO A 94 8.42 -0.54 -8.03
C PRO A 94 7.13 -1.34 -8.22
N ARG A 95 7.21 -2.55 -8.81
CA ARG A 95 6.06 -3.46 -8.96
C ARG A 95 5.87 -4.42 -7.77
N ALA A 96 6.83 -4.48 -6.84
CA ALA A 96 6.74 -5.35 -5.67
C ALA A 96 5.87 -4.68 -4.59
N LEU A 97 4.59 -5.08 -4.51
CA LEU A 97 3.62 -4.53 -3.55
C LEU A 97 4.11 -4.62 -2.11
N LEU A 98 4.74 -5.74 -1.76
CA LEU A 98 5.30 -5.98 -0.43
C LEU A 98 6.22 -4.85 0.04
N PHE A 99 7.08 -4.31 -0.84
CA PHE A 99 8.02 -3.27 -0.46
C PHE A 99 7.33 -1.94 -0.14
N TRP A 100 6.29 -1.59 -0.89
CA TRP A 100 5.49 -0.39 -0.63
C TRP A 100 4.68 -0.51 0.67
N ASP A 101 3.98 -1.63 0.86
CA ASP A 101 3.15 -1.87 2.03
C ASP A 101 4.01 -1.94 3.31
N MET A 102 5.15 -2.65 3.27
CA MET A 102 6.07 -2.71 4.40
C MET A 102 6.73 -1.36 4.69
N ALA A 103 7.16 -0.60 3.68
CA ALA A 103 7.70 0.73 3.88
C ALA A 103 6.68 1.64 4.59
N ALA A 104 5.44 1.62 4.12
CA ALA A 104 4.34 2.37 4.72
C ALA A 104 4.07 1.94 6.16
N TRP A 105 4.01 0.63 6.42
CA TRP A 105 3.81 0.08 7.76
C TRP A 105 4.91 0.53 8.73
N HIS A 106 6.18 0.36 8.35
CA HIS A 106 7.31 0.75 9.19
C HIS A 106 7.31 2.25 9.49
N MET A 107 6.96 3.11 8.53
CA MET A 107 6.91 4.55 8.77
C MET A 107 5.68 4.94 9.60
N ALA A 108 4.47 4.64 9.12
CA ALA A 108 3.24 5.15 9.72
C ALA A 108 2.82 4.44 11.02
N TRP A 109 3.27 3.22 11.30
CA TRP A 109 3.01 2.52 12.57
C TRP A 109 4.22 2.44 13.48
N ASN A 110 5.33 1.89 13.00
CA ASN A 110 6.44 1.56 13.90
C ASN A 110 7.26 2.81 14.26
N ALA A 111 7.78 3.53 13.26
CA ALA A 111 8.60 4.72 13.46
C ALA A 111 7.79 5.86 14.10
N SER A 112 6.53 6.07 13.66
CA SER A 112 5.67 7.09 14.23
C SER A 112 5.35 6.84 15.71
N ALA A 113 5.10 5.58 16.11
CA ALA A 113 4.87 5.23 17.51
C ALA A 113 6.15 5.35 18.35
N ALA A 114 7.30 4.93 17.80
CA ALA A 114 8.59 5.10 18.44
C ALA A 114 8.93 6.58 18.66
N ALA A 115 8.71 7.43 17.66
CA ALA A 115 8.93 8.87 17.75
C ALA A 115 8.06 9.54 18.83
N LEU A 116 6.79 9.12 18.96
CA LEU A 116 5.92 9.63 20.01
C LEU A 116 6.40 9.21 21.42
N ARG A 117 7.00 8.02 21.55
CA ARG A 117 7.43 7.42 22.82
C ARG A 117 8.91 7.64 23.15
N ASP A 118 9.64 8.39 22.34
CA ASP A 118 11.08 8.60 22.50
C ASP A 118 11.40 9.32 23.83
N PRO A 119 12.10 8.67 24.78
CA PRO A 119 12.48 9.30 26.04
C PRO A 119 13.62 10.32 25.88
N ALA A 120 14.41 10.24 24.80
CA ALA A 120 15.50 11.17 24.54
C ALA A 120 15.02 12.57 24.13
N GLN A 121 13.76 12.67 23.64
CA GLN A 121 13.12 13.94 23.31
C GLN A 121 12.13 14.36 24.42
N PRO A 122 12.53 15.24 25.36
CA PRO A 122 11.67 15.64 26.47
C PRO A 122 10.43 16.43 26.03
N ARG A 123 10.49 17.13 24.87
CA ARG A 123 9.41 18.00 24.42
C ARG A 123 8.34 17.20 23.67
N LEU A 124 7.15 17.08 24.26
CA LEU A 124 6.00 16.39 23.65
C LEU A 124 5.65 16.95 22.26
N ALA A 125 5.67 18.28 22.09
CA ALA A 125 5.38 18.91 20.81
C ALA A 125 6.32 18.44 19.68
N LEU A 126 7.61 18.24 19.97
CA LEU A 126 8.57 17.72 18.99
C LEU A 126 8.35 16.25 18.68
N ARG A 127 7.94 15.44 19.67
CA ARG A 127 7.56 14.03 19.47
C ARG A 127 6.31 13.89 18.60
N ILE A 128 5.29 14.72 18.84
CA ILE A 128 4.07 14.78 18.00
C ILE A 128 4.43 15.21 16.58
N LYS A 129 5.31 16.21 16.41
CA LYS A 129 5.77 16.64 15.09
C LYS A 129 6.46 15.48 14.34
N ALA A 130 7.42 14.82 14.97
CA ALA A 130 8.12 13.69 14.38
C ALA A 130 7.18 12.52 14.05
N GLN A 131 6.22 12.21 14.93
CA GLN A 131 5.18 11.22 14.66
C GLN A 131 4.42 11.54 13.38
N ARG A 132 3.97 12.79 13.21
CA ARG A 132 3.23 13.24 12.02
C ARG A 132 4.09 13.14 10.76
N GLU A 133 5.37 13.51 10.82
CA GLU A 133 6.31 13.37 9.70
C GLU A 133 6.42 11.92 9.24
N TYR A 134 6.54 10.96 10.17
CA TYR A 134 6.58 9.53 9.83
C TYR A 134 5.25 9.00 9.25
N ILE A 135 4.11 9.48 9.75
CA ILE A 135 2.80 9.13 9.16
C ILE A 135 2.73 9.62 7.71
N GLN A 136 3.16 10.86 7.44
CA GLN A 136 3.19 11.40 6.08
C GLN A 136 4.14 10.65 5.15
N LEU A 137 5.31 10.20 5.65
CA LEU A 137 6.19 9.33 4.88
C LEU A 137 5.52 8.01 4.50
N GLY A 138 4.78 7.39 5.42
CA GLY A 138 4.05 6.16 5.12
C GLY A 138 2.95 6.37 4.08
N LYS A 139 2.22 7.48 4.17
CA LYS A 139 1.23 7.89 3.17
C LYS A 139 1.86 8.08 1.79
N ASP A 140 2.99 8.79 1.71
CA ASP A 140 3.72 9.00 0.46
C ASP A 140 4.17 7.68 -0.19
N PHE A 141 4.65 6.70 0.59
CA PHE A 141 4.95 5.36 0.05
C PHE A 141 3.73 4.69 -0.55
N LEU A 142 2.56 4.76 0.09
CA LEU A 142 1.33 4.16 -0.45
C LEU A 142 0.86 4.86 -1.72
N GLU A 143 0.88 6.20 -1.74
CA GLU A 143 0.50 6.97 -2.93
C GLU A 143 1.45 6.70 -4.12
N ARG A 144 2.77 6.65 -3.88
CA ARG A 144 3.75 6.25 -4.90
C ARG A 144 3.55 4.79 -5.34
N GLY A 145 3.26 3.90 -4.39
CA GLY A 145 2.97 2.51 -4.65
C GLY A 145 1.76 2.34 -5.56
N ILE A 146 0.67 3.06 -5.29
CA ILE A 146 -0.55 3.10 -6.12
C ILE A 146 -0.23 3.64 -7.52
N ARG A 147 0.56 4.72 -7.64
CA ARG A 147 0.96 5.24 -8.96
C ARG A 147 1.71 4.19 -9.80
N ASN A 148 2.55 3.37 -9.16
CA ASN A 148 3.28 2.29 -9.82
C ASN A 148 2.45 1.01 -10.02
N ASN A 149 1.37 0.84 -9.26
CA ASN A 149 0.52 -0.36 -9.24
C ASN A 149 -0.97 -0.01 -9.10
N PRO A 150 -1.55 0.73 -10.08
CA PRO A 150 -2.91 1.25 -9.96
C PRO A 150 -4.00 0.18 -10.06
N ASP A 151 -3.63 -1.02 -10.51
CA ASP A 151 -4.49 -2.19 -10.68
C ASP A 151 -4.49 -3.12 -9.45
N ARG A 152 -3.87 -2.70 -8.34
CA ARG A 152 -3.64 -3.57 -7.18
C ARG A 152 -4.41 -3.10 -5.95
N PRO A 153 -5.50 -3.79 -5.56
CA PRO A 153 -6.38 -3.35 -4.46
C PRO A 153 -5.67 -3.26 -3.11
N GLN A 154 -4.61 -4.04 -2.90
CA GLN A 154 -3.90 -4.13 -1.63
C GLN A 154 -3.35 -2.77 -1.15
N LEU A 155 -2.84 -1.94 -2.08
CA LEU A 155 -2.27 -0.65 -1.72
C LEU A 155 -3.33 0.41 -1.44
N TYR A 156 -4.48 0.33 -2.14
CA TYR A 156 -5.64 1.18 -1.84
C TYR A 156 -6.19 0.85 -0.45
N GLU A 157 -6.33 -0.43 -0.11
CA GLU A 157 -6.74 -0.82 1.24
C GLU A 157 -5.75 -0.40 2.32
N ALA A 158 -4.44 -0.51 2.06
CA ALA A 158 -3.42 -0.06 3.00
C ALA A 158 -3.54 1.45 3.27
N LEU A 159 -3.82 2.24 2.23
CA LEU A 159 -4.02 3.69 2.35
C LEU A 159 -5.34 4.02 3.07
N ALA A 160 -6.41 3.28 2.79
CA ALA A 160 -7.67 3.39 3.52
C ALA A 160 -7.50 3.11 5.02
N ARG A 161 -6.74 2.06 5.37
CA ARG A 161 -6.39 1.75 6.78
C ARG A 161 -5.58 2.88 7.42
N LEU A 162 -4.65 3.49 6.69
CA LEU A 162 -3.88 4.64 7.21
C LEU A 162 -4.81 5.81 7.53
N TYR A 163 -5.69 6.20 6.60
CA TYR A 163 -6.68 7.27 6.83
C TYR A 163 -7.56 7.00 8.05
N ARG A 164 -8.11 5.79 8.16
CA ARG A 164 -8.94 5.38 9.31
C ARG A 164 -8.16 5.39 10.63
N ASP A 165 -6.97 4.80 10.64
CA ASP A 165 -6.28 4.50 11.89
C ASP A 165 -5.46 5.68 12.40
N LYS A 166 -4.85 6.45 11.49
CA LYS A 166 -3.93 7.56 11.82
C LYS A 166 -4.60 8.92 11.75
N ASP A 167 -5.37 9.17 10.69
CA ASP A 167 -5.97 10.49 10.45
C ASP A 167 -7.39 10.58 11.03
N LYS A 168 -8.03 9.44 11.33
CA LYS A 168 -9.47 9.34 11.71
C LYS A 168 -10.37 9.90 10.62
N ASP A 169 -9.90 9.85 9.39
CA ASP A 169 -10.57 10.35 8.21
C ASP A 169 -11.39 9.23 7.58
N HIS A 170 -12.62 9.07 8.08
CA HIS A 170 -13.53 8.02 7.62
C HIS A 170 -14.01 8.25 6.19
N GLU A 171 -14.06 9.50 5.72
CA GLU A 171 -14.47 9.81 4.35
C GLU A 171 -13.45 9.32 3.33
N HIS A 172 -12.18 9.68 3.51
CA HIS A 172 -11.12 9.19 2.63
C HIS A 172 -10.88 7.70 2.82
N ALA A 173 -11.02 7.16 4.04
CA ALA A 173 -10.94 5.72 4.25
C ALA A 173 -12.00 4.98 3.44
N ALA A 174 -13.26 5.45 3.45
CA ALA A 174 -14.33 4.88 2.64
C ALA A 174 -14.02 4.95 1.14
N GLU A 175 -13.59 6.12 0.67
CA GLU A 175 -13.24 6.34 -0.75
C GLU A 175 -12.16 5.35 -1.22
N PHE A 176 -11.10 5.15 -0.44
CA PHE A 176 -10.01 4.27 -0.83
C PHE A 176 -10.37 2.78 -0.68
N PHE A 177 -11.23 2.40 0.28
CA PHE A 177 -11.78 1.05 0.30
C PHE A 177 -12.72 0.78 -0.89
N GLU A 178 -13.48 1.76 -1.33
CA GLU A 178 -14.34 1.66 -2.52
C GLU A 178 -13.50 1.51 -3.78
N LYS A 179 -12.46 2.36 -3.97
CA LYS A 179 -11.48 2.19 -5.05
C LYS A 179 -10.84 0.80 -5.04
N ALA A 180 -10.50 0.27 -3.87
CA ALA A 180 -9.97 -1.09 -3.76
C ALA A 180 -11.00 -2.13 -4.21
N ALA A 181 -12.26 -1.98 -3.79
CA ALA A 181 -13.35 -2.91 -4.09
C ALA A 181 -13.77 -2.96 -5.56
N ASP A 182 -13.50 -1.90 -6.32
CA ASP A 182 -13.80 -1.80 -7.75
C ASP A 182 -12.71 -2.44 -8.64
N LEU A 183 -11.56 -2.80 -8.06
CA LEU A 183 -10.47 -3.44 -8.79
C LEU A 183 -10.68 -4.95 -8.95
N PRO A 184 -10.09 -5.56 -10.00
CA PRO A 184 -10.03 -7.01 -10.13
C PRO A 184 -9.33 -7.66 -8.92
N ASP A 185 -9.73 -8.88 -8.57
CA ASP A 185 -9.20 -9.64 -7.44
C ASP A 185 -9.35 -8.97 -6.07
N ALA A 186 -10.18 -7.93 -5.96
CA ALA A 186 -10.49 -7.31 -4.69
C ALA A 186 -11.15 -8.32 -3.74
N PRO A 187 -10.72 -8.39 -2.48
CA PRO A 187 -11.35 -9.28 -1.53
C PRO A 187 -12.77 -8.80 -1.23
N SER A 188 -13.69 -9.74 -1.01
CA SER A 188 -15.12 -9.41 -0.80
C SER A 188 -15.37 -8.47 0.38
N TYR A 189 -14.46 -8.41 1.36
CA TYR A 189 -14.58 -7.52 2.50
C TYR A 189 -14.33 -6.05 2.17
N ALA A 190 -13.68 -5.70 1.05
CA ALA A 190 -13.35 -4.31 0.72
C ALA A 190 -14.61 -3.43 0.63
N ARG A 191 -15.68 -3.93 -0.02
CA ARG A 191 -16.99 -3.23 -0.06
C ARG A 191 -17.60 -3.05 1.32
N ARG A 192 -17.51 -4.07 2.18
CA ARG A 192 -18.00 -3.96 3.56
C ARG A 192 -17.26 -2.89 4.32
N PHE A 193 -15.94 -2.83 4.18
CA PHE A 193 -15.12 -1.84 4.87
C PHE A 193 -15.45 -0.44 4.37
N ALA A 194 -15.63 -0.22 3.07
CA ALA A 194 -16.12 1.05 2.55
C ALA A 194 -17.46 1.44 3.21
N ALA A 195 -18.45 0.54 3.25
CA ALA A 195 -19.74 0.81 3.88
C ALA A 195 -19.64 1.05 5.39
N TYR A 196 -18.74 0.34 6.09
CA TYR A 196 -18.48 0.59 7.51
C TYR A 196 -17.91 1.99 7.73
N GLU A 197 -16.93 2.41 6.93
CA GLU A 197 -16.33 3.74 7.07
C GLU A 197 -17.36 4.86 6.83
N ILE A 198 -18.22 4.73 5.81
CA ILE A 198 -19.32 5.68 5.56
C ILE A 198 -20.27 5.79 6.76
N SER A 199 -20.50 4.71 7.50
CA SER A 199 -21.38 4.74 8.68
C SER A 199 -20.84 5.57 9.86
N TYR A 200 -19.58 5.97 9.84
CA TYR A 200 -18.99 6.89 10.83
C TYR A 200 -19.02 8.35 10.37
N CYS A 201 -19.34 8.64 9.11
CA CYS A 201 -19.37 10.00 8.58
C CYS A 201 -20.68 10.71 8.97
N GLU A 202 -20.56 11.85 9.63
CA GLU A 202 -21.72 12.70 9.96
C GLU A 202 -22.40 13.22 8.69
N GLY A 203 -23.72 13.15 8.63
CA GLY A 203 -24.50 13.60 7.47
C GLY A 203 -24.61 12.59 6.33
N ARG A 204 -23.96 11.42 6.41
CA ARG A 204 -24.03 10.33 5.41
C ARG A 204 -24.80 9.11 5.91
N GLU A 205 -25.64 9.27 6.93
CA GLU A 205 -26.34 8.17 7.60
C GLU A 205 -27.25 7.38 6.65
N ARG A 206 -28.02 8.08 5.81
CA ARG A 206 -28.92 7.45 4.84
C ARG A 206 -28.13 6.61 3.83
N GLU A 207 -27.07 7.19 3.29
CA GLU A 207 -26.18 6.49 2.36
C GLU A 207 -25.53 5.26 3.01
N ALA A 208 -25.05 5.40 4.24
CA ALA A 208 -24.50 4.30 5.01
C ALA A 208 -25.52 3.16 5.16
N TYR A 209 -26.76 3.50 5.51
CA TYR A 209 -27.84 2.54 5.68
C TYR A 209 -28.11 1.81 4.37
N ASP A 210 -28.27 2.53 3.26
CA ASP A 210 -28.58 1.93 1.96
C ASP A 210 -27.46 0.99 1.48
N ARG A 211 -26.19 1.40 1.63
CA ARG A 211 -25.02 0.57 1.29
C ARG A 211 -24.95 -0.69 2.15
N LEU A 212 -25.13 -0.57 3.47
CA LEU A 212 -25.11 -1.71 4.39
C LEU A 212 -26.31 -2.64 4.18
N HIS A 213 -27.48 -2.09 3.88
CA HIS A 213 -28.70 -2.86 3.63
C HIS A 213 -28.60 -3.66 2.32
N THR A 214 -27.98 -3.07 1.29
CA THR A 214 -27.65 -3.76 0.04
C THR A 214 -26.74 -4.97 0.31
N LEU A 215 -25.69 -4.79 1.12
CA LEU A 215 -24.82 -5.89 1.54
C LEU A 215 -25.57 -6.95 2.34
N TYR A 216 -26.41 -6.55 3.31
CA TYR A 216 -27.26 -7.47 4.08
C TYR A 216 -28.16 -8.34 3.20
N SER A 217 -28.71 -7.72 2.15
CA SER A 217 -29.63 -8.36 1.20
C SER A 217 -28.93 -9.28 0.21
N ALA A 218 -27.61 -9.13 0.01
CA ALA A 218 -26.82 -9.97 -0.90
C ALA A 218 -26.68 -11.43 -0.42
N GLY A 219 -26.87 -11.70 0.88
CA GLY A 219 -26.96 -13.05 1.41
C GLY A 219 -26.37 -13.21 2.82
N GLU A 220 -26.57 -14.39 3.40
CA GLU A 220 -26.19 -14.68 4.80
C GLU A 220 -24.70 -14.48 5.09
N LYS A 221 -23.83 -14.71 4.11
CA LYS A 221 -22.37 -14.51 4.27
C LYS A 221 -21.99 -13.05 4.58
N GLU A 222 -22.81 -12.09 4.18
CA GLU A 222 -22.58 -10.66 4.42
C GLU A 222 -23.18 -10.19 5.75
N ARG A 223 -24.03 -11.00 6.40
CA ARG A 223 -24.70 -10.68 7.67
C ARG A 223 -23.76 -10.82 8.88
N LEU A 224 -22.61 -10.17 8.82
CA LEU A 224 -21.59 -10.17 9.86
C LEU A 224 -22.04 -9.32 11.06
N PRO A 225 -21.56 -9.64 12.29
CA PRO A 225 -21.98 -8.92 13.50
C PRO A 225 -21.79 -7.41 13.43
N THR A 226 -20.68 -6.93 12.87
CA THR A 226 -20.41 -5.50 12.69
C THR A 226 -21.42 -4.84 11.76
N LEU A 227 -21.76 -5.51 10.65
CA LEU A 227 -22.73 -5.00 9.68
C LEU A 227 -24.13 -4.90 10.31
N ILE A 228 -24.59 -5.95 10.98
CA ILE A 228 -25.89 -5.99 11.66
C ILE A 228 -25.98 -4.89 12.71
N ARG A 229 -24.92 -4.75 13.53
CA ARG A 229 -24.87 -3.72 14.57
C ARG A 229 -25.00 -2.32 13.94
N ARG A 230 -24.22 -2.02 12.91
CA ARG A 230 -24.25 -0.72 12.24
C ARG A 230 -25.61 -0.43 11.61
N LEU A 231 -26.23 -1.42 10.96
CA LEU A 231 -27.58 -1.26 10.42
C LEU A 231 -28.58 -0.91 11.51
N LYS A 232 -28.60 -1.63 12.62
CA LYS A 232 -29.53 -1.35 13.73
C LYS A 232 -29.32 0.03 14.35
N ASP A 233 -28.07 0.43 14.53
CA ASP A 233 -27.73 1.77 15.03
C ASP A 233 -28.27 2.85 14.07
N LEU A 234 -28.13 2.65 12.76
CA LEU A 234 -28.65 3.56 11.73
C LEU A 234 -30.18 3.53 11.62
N GLU A 235 -30.82 2.37 11.79
CA GLU A 235 -32.28 2.24 11.79
C GLU A 235 -32.92 3.06 12.91
N ILE A 236 -32.29 3.08 14.09
CA ILE A 236 -32.70 3.93 15.20
C ILE A 236 -32.44 5.40 14.86
N LYS A 237 -31.24 5.73 14.37
CA LYS A 237 -30.83 7.11 14.07
C LYS A 237 -31.68 7.77 12.97
N LEU A 238 -32.12 6.99 11.99
CA LEU A 238 -32.92 7.44 10.85
C LEU A 238 -34.43 7.28 11.06
N ASP A 239 -34.86 6.81 12.24
CA ASP A 239 -36.25 6.51 12.57
C ASP A 239 -36.93 5.60 11.53
N ILE A 240 -36.23 4.52 11.14
CA ILE A 240 -36.76 3.55 10.17
C ILE A 240 -37.96 2.81 10.82
N PRO A 241 -39.11 2.70 10.13
CA PRO A 241 -40.26 1.95 10.62
C PRO A 241 -39.90 0.51 10.99
N LEU A 242 -40.47 -0.02 12.10
CA LEU A 242 -40.12 -1.34 12.64
C LEU A 242 -40.32 -2.49 11.63
N ASP A 243 -41.31 -2.37 10.75
CA ASP A 243 -41.63 -3.32 9.68
C ASP A 243 -40.60 -3.32 8.54
N GLN A 244 -39.79 -2.26 8.43
CA GLN A 244 -38.72 -2.10 7.43
C GLN A 244 -37.33 -2.42 8.01
N ARG A 245 -37.23 -2.71 9.31
CA ARG A 245 -35.95 -3.02 9.96
C ARG A 245 -35.49 -4.45 9.67
N ILE A 246 -34.18 -4.66 9.68
CA ILE A 246 -33.62 -6.00 9.59
C ILE A 246 -34.06 -6.85 10.78
N ALA A 247 -34.27 -8.15 10.51
CA ALA A 247 -34.67 -9.08 11.56
C ALA A 247 -33.64 -9.13 12.68
N ASN A 248 -34.10 -9.29 13.92
CA ASN A 248 -33.22 -9.56 15.04
C ASN A 248 -32.48 -10.89 14.80
N PRO A 249 -31.15 -10.95 15.00
CA PRO A 249 -30.45 -12.21 14.92
C PRO A 249 -31.07 -13.17 15.94
N VAL A 250 -31.40 -14.38 15.48
CA VAL A 250 -31.93 -15.45 16.33
C VAL A 250 -30.82 -15.82 17.34
N PRO A 251 -31.14 -15.94 18.65
CA PRO A 251 -30.17 -16.27 19.69
C PRO A 251 -29.46 -17.60 19.48
#